data_AF-A0A6A5S4R0-F1
#
_entry.id   AF-A0A6A5S4R0-F1
#
_cell.length_a   1.000
_cell.length_b   1.000
_cell.length_c   1.000
_cell.angle_alpha   90.00
_cell.angle_beta   90.00
_cell.angle_gamma   90.00
#
_symmetry.space_group_name_H-M   'P 1'
#
loop_
_entity.id
_entity.type
_entity.pdbx_description
1 polymer ?
#
loop_
_entity_poly.entity_id
_entity_poly.type
_entity_poly.pdbx_seq_one_letter_code
_entity_poly.pdbx_strand_id
1 'polypeptide(L)'
;MQKHEEWIQVVAHGVYMHDAFLSNTDTLKEEIESYNNTVFKGNPIWLLKRERREAVYTLALPERYASIVFAVENEEARYQLLARKQISIAGRLDYLAKFQNISLKT
;
A
#
# COMPACT_ATOMS: atom_id res chain seq x y z
N MET A 1 -11.96 22.09 -20.34
CA MET A 1 -11.06 20.91 -20.32
C MET A 1 -11.03 20.37 -18.91
N GLN A 2 -11.84 19.34 -18.61
CA GLN A 2 -11.75 18.63 -17.33
C GLN A 2 -10.44 17.83 -17.36
N LYS A 3 -9.46 18.22 -16.53
CA LYS A 3 -8.27 17.41 -16.30
C LYS A 3 -8.78 16.12 -15.66
N HIS A 4 -8.72 15.01 -16.39
CA HIS A 4 -8.90 13.70 -15.79
C HIS A 4 -7.82 13.54 -14.72
N GLU A 5 -8.22 13.46 -13.46
CA GLU A 5 -7.31 12.99 -12.41
C GLU A 5 -6.99 11.53 -12.74
N GLU A 6 -5.81 11.27 -13.28
CA GLU A 6 -5.30 9.92 -13.48
C GLU A 6 -4.79 9.40 -12.15
N TRP A 7 -5.42 8.34 -11.63
CA TRP A 7 -5.05 7.78 -10.34
C TRP A 7 -4.11 6.62 -10.58
N ILE A 8 -3.13 6.48 -9.69
CA ILE A 8 -2.05 5.53 -9.92
C ILE A 8 -2.06 4.52 -8.80
N GLN A 9 -2.27 3.25 -9.15
CA GLN A 9 -2.20 2.13 -8.24
C GLN A 9 -0.74 1.73 -8.02
N VAL A 10 -0.36 1.60 -6.76
CA VAL A 10 0.97 1.21 -6.31
C VAL A 10 0.84 -0.06 -5.47
N VAL A 11 1.72 -1.02 -5.71
CA VAL A 11 1.79 -2.27 -4.96
C VAL A 11 3.11 -2.34 -4.21
N ALA A 12 3.02 -2.45 -2.89
CA ALA A 12 4.15 -2.76 -2.02
C ALA A 12 4.13 -4.25 -1.66
N HIS A 13 5.28 -4.89 -1.74
CA HIS A 13 5.47 -6.31 -1.42
C HIS A 13 6.36 -6.48 -0.20
N GLY A 14 6.19 -7.61 0.48
CA GLY A 14 6.99 -7.91 1.67
C GLY A 14 6.54 -7.14 2.91
N VAL A 15 5.32 -6.59 2.89
CA VAL A 15 4.76 -5.84 4.01
C VAL A 15 4.40 -6.80 5.13
N TYR A 16 4.92 -6.56 6.32
CA TYR A 16 4.60 -7.35 7.50
C TYR A 16 3.14 -7.14 7.89
N MET A 17 2.40 -8.25 8.04
CA MET A 17 1.00 -8.25 8.44
C MET A 17 0.87 -7.97 9.94
N HIS A 18 1.05 -6.70 10.32
CA HIS A 18 0.88 -6.24 11.69
C HIS A 18 -0.60 -6.19 12.08
N ASP A 19 -0.95 -6.68 13.27
CA ASP A 19 -2.35 -6.86 13.70
C ASP A 19 -3.17 -5.56 13.65
N ALA A 20 -2.56 -4.46 14.09
CA ALA A 20 -3.17 -3.13 14.05
C ALA A 20 -3.59 -2.69 12.63
N PHE A 21 -2.86 -3.12 11.61
CA PHE A 21 -3.12 -2.76 10.21
C PHE A 21 -4.09 -3.74 9.52
N LEU A 22 -4.17 -4.97 10.02
CA LEU A 22 -5.14 -5.95 9.56
C LEU A 22 -6.53 -5.65 10.10
N SER A 23 -6.66 -5.13 11.32
CA SER A 23 -7.96 -4.77 11.90
C SER A 23 -8.45 -3.40 11.44
N ASN A 24 -7.53 -2.47 11.18
CA ASN A 24 -7.85 -1.11 10.79
C ASN A 24 -6.97 -0.62 9.62
N THR A 25 -7.57 -0.47 8.43
CA THR A 25 -6.87 0.04 7.25
C THR A 25 -6.68 1.55 7.27
N ASP A 26 -7.42 2.31 8.10
CA ASP A 26 -7.18 3.74 8.32
C ASP A 26 -5.86 3.94 9.06
N THR A 27 -5.58 3.13 10.09
CA THR A 27 -4.30 3.17 10.81
C THR A 27 -3.13 2.83 9.88
N LEU A 28 -3.30 1.86 8.98
CA LEU A 28 -2.30 1.55 7.96
C LEU A 28 -2.08 2.75 7.03
N LYS A 29 -3.15 3.44 6.63
CA LYS A 29 -3.05 4.64 5.80
C LYS A 29 -2.25 5.72 6.52
N GLU A 30 -2.65 6.10 7.74
CA GLU A 30 -2.00 7.13 8.54
C GLU A 30 -0.51 6.85 8.76
N GLU A 31 -0.16 5.60 9.05
CA GLU A 31 1.24 5.15 9.16
C GLU A 31 2.01 5.43 7.86
N ILE A 32 1.51 4.95 6.72
CA ILE A 32 2.23 5.11 5.46
C ILE A 32 2.30 6.60 5.08
N GLU A 33 1.24 7.39 5.26
CA GLU A 33 1.25 8.81 4.93
C GLU A 33 2.26 9.58 5.79
N SER A 34 2.27 9.32 7.11
CA SER A 34 3.13 10.00 8.09
C SER A 34 4.61 9.76 7.82
N TYR A 35 5.00 8.52 7.50
CA TYR A 35 6.42 8.17 7.35
C TYR A 35 6.94 8.33 5.91
N ASN A 36 6.07 8.50 4.92
CA ASN A 36 6.48 8.61 3.52
C ASN A 36 6.26 10.01 2.92
N ASN A 37 5.61 10.92 3.66
CA ASN A 37 5.25 12.27 3.21
C ASN A 37 4.51 12.24 1.87
N THR A 38 3.53 11.34 1.76
CA THR A 38 2.74 11.11 0.55
C THR A 38 1.27 11.01 0.95
N VAL A 39 0.37 11.60 0.16
CA VAL A 39 -1.08 11.49 0.39
C VAL A 39 -1.66 10.40 -0.50
N PHE A 40 -2.43 9.50 0.09
CA PHE A 40 -3.10 8.41 -0.60
C PHE A 40 -4.60 8.65 -0.74
N LYS A 41 -5.14 8.13 -1.83
CA LYS A 41 -6.57 8.13 -2.09
C LYS A 41 -7.19 6.82 -1.63
N GLY A 42 -8.25 6.95 -0.82
CA GLY A 42 -8.86 5.80 -0.16
C GLY A 42 -7.91 5.12 0.83
N ASN A 43 -8.25 3.89 1.22
CA ASN A 43 -7.47 3.09 2.15
C ASN A 43 -6.66 2.02 1.42
N PRO A 44 -5.44 1.69 1.90
CA PRO A 44 -4.68 0.55 1.39
C PRO A 44 -5.47 -0.76 1.54
N ILE A 45 -5.38 -1.61 0.53
CA ILE A 45 -6.03 -2.92 0.49
C ILE A 45 -4.97 -4.01 0.51
N TRP A 46 -5.16 -4.97 1.41
CA TRP A 46 -4.35 -6.17 1.51
C TRP A 46 -4.63 -7.14 0.34
N LEU A 47 -3.60 -7.52 -0.41
CA LEU A 47 -3.66 -8.52 -1.48
C LEU A 47 -3.42 -9.92 -0.91
N LEU A 48 -4.34 -10.38 -0.06
CA LEU A 48 -4.32 -11.75 0.47
C LEU A 48 -5.72 -12.35 0.54
N LYS A 49 -5.77 -13.68 0.49
CA LYS A 49 -7.01 -14.43 0.66
C LYS A 49 -7.54 -14.28 2.08
N ARG A 50 -8.87 -14.30 2.26
CA ARG A 50 -9.53 -14.12 3.54
C ARG A 50 -9.07 -15.13 4.59
N GLU A 51 -8.94 -16.40 4.19
CA GLU A 51 -8.54 -17.49 5.08
C GLU A 51 -7.12 -17.25 5.64
N ARG A 52 -6.24 -16.69 4.81
CA ARG A 52 -4.89 -16.32 5.23
C ARG A 52 -4.89 -15.15 6.22
N ARG A 53 -5.83 -14.20 6.06
CA ARG A 53 -6.00 -13.07 6.99
C ARG A 53 -6.44 -13.56 8.36
N GLU A 54 -7.39 -14.49 8.39
CA GLU A 54 -7.93 -15.06 9.63
C GLU A 54 -6.90 -15.95 10.34
N ALA A 55 -6.02 -16.62 9.59
CA ALA A 55 -4.98 -17.51 10.11
C ALA A 55 -3.66 -16.80 10.51
N VAL A 56 -3.54 -15.47 10.41
CA VAL A 56 -2.23 -14.78 10.48
C VAL A 56 -1.40 -15.13 11.73
N TYR A 57 -2.08 -15.34 12.86
CA TYR A 57 -1.46 -15.65 14.15
C TYR A 57 -0.85 -17.06 14.22
N THR A 58 -1.31 -17.98 13.37
CA THR A 58 -0.81 -19.36 13.30
C THR A 58 0.23 -19.56 12.20
N LEU A 59 0.39 -18.57 11.32
CA LEU A 59 1.37 -18.61 10.22
C LEU A 59 2.81 -18.50 10.72
N ALA A 60 3.71 -19.20 10.03
CA ALA A 60 5.15 -19.06 10.23
C ALA A 60 5.62 -17.66 9.81
N LEU A 61 6.74 -17.18 10.37
CA LEU A 61 7.24 -15.82 10.11
C LEU A 61 7.30 -15.42 8.62
N PRO A 62 7.81 -16.24 7.69
CA PRO A 62 7.83 -15.89 6.26
C PRO A 62 6.43 -15.70 5.66
N GLU A 63 5.44 -16.43 6.19
CA GLU A 63 4.05 -16.38 5.75
C GLU A 63 3.31 -15.18 6.36
N ARG A 64 3.93 -14.44 7.29
CA ARG A 64 3.39 -13.19 7.86
C ARG A 64 3.66 -11.95 7.02
N TYR A 65 4.15 -12.12 5.80
CA TYR A 65 4.39 -11.02 4.85
C TYR A 65 3.45 -11.12 3.66
N ALA A 66 2.87 -10.00 3.26
CA ALA A 66 1.93 -9.93 2.16
C ALA A 66 2.21 -8.71 1.27
N SER A 67 1.31 -8.48 0.33
CA SER A 67 1.35 -7.30 -0.52
C SER A 67 0.15 -6.41 -0.22
N ILE A 68 0.33 -5.11 -0.34
CA ILE A 68 -0.74 -4.12 -0.24
C ILE A 68 -0.82 -3.34 -1.53
N VAL A 69 -2.03 -2.90 -1.88
CA VAL A 69 -2.28 -1.98 -2.99
C VAL A 69 -2.89 -0.69 -2.45
N PHE A 70 -2.40 0.45 -2.94
CA PHE A 70 -2.92 1.78 -2.60
C PHE A 70 -2.88 2.69 -3.82
N ALA A 71 -3.65 3.78 -3.79
CA ALA A 71 -3.71 4.76 -4.87
C ALA A 71 -3.09 6.09 -4.44
N VAL A 72 -2.33 6.73 -5.34
CA VAL A 72 -1.80 8.09 -5.15
C VAL A 72 -2.50 9.07 -6.08
N GLU A 73 -2.67 10.30 -5.62
CA GLU A 73 -3.45 11.33 -6.32
C GLU A 73 -2.73 12.02 -7.47
N ASN A 74 -1.39 12.04 -7.48
CA ASN A 74 -0.64 12.80 -8.46
C ASN A 74 0.61 12.07 -8.99
N GLU A 75 1.05 12.49 -10.17
CA GLU A 75 2.20 11.90 -10.88
C GLU A 75 3.53 12.20 -10.17
N GLU A 76 3.60 13.30 -9.43
CA GLU A 76 4.78 13.69 -8.65
C GLU A 76 5.02 12.74 -7.45
N ALA A 77 3.98 12.39 -6.70
CA ALA A 77 4.00 11.42 -5.63
C ALA A 77 4.39 10.04 -6.17
N ARG A 78 3.84 9.66 -7.34
CA ARG A 78 4.31 8.45 -8.04
C ARG A 78 5.81 8.53 -8.32
N TYR A 79 6.31 9.65 -8.86
CA TYR A 79 7.73 9.79 -9.17
C TYR A 79 8.60 9.70 -7.91
N GLN A 80 8.22 10.35 -6.83
CA GLN A 80 8.93 10.29 -5.55
C GLN A 80 8.97 8.87 -4.98
N LEU A 81 7.83 8.15 -5.01
CA LEU A 81 7.77 6.75 -4.59
C LEU A 81 8.61 5.84 -5.50
N LEU A 82 8.53 6.03 -6.82
CA LEU A 82 9.32 5.28 -7.81
C LEU A 82 10.82 5.49 -7.64
N ALA A 83 11.25 6.72 -7.39
CA ALA A 83 12.64 7.07 -7.18
C ALA A 83 13.20 6.38 -5.93
N ARG A 84 12.41 6.32 -4.85
CA ARG A 84 12.79 5.67 -3.60
C ARG A 84 12.75 4.14 -3.68
N LYS A 85 11.87 3.56 -4.50
CA LYS A 85 11.60 2.11 -4.62
C LYS A 85 11.21 1.40 -3.31
N GLN A 86 11.04 2.17 -2.24
CA GLN A 86 10.82 1.68 -0.89
C GLN A 86 9.85 2.63 -0.18
N ILE A 87 9.07 2.07 0.74
CA ILE A 87 8.23 2.83 1.67
C ILE A 87 8.45 2.32 3.09
N SER A 88 8.27 3.21 4.06
CA SER A 88 8.30 2.85 5.47
C SER A 88 6.91 2.45 5.96
N ILE A 89 6.78 1.27 6.55
CA ILE A 89 5.55 0.78 7.20
C ILE A 89 5.93 0.09 8.53
N ALA A 90 5.33 0.51 9.65
CA ALA A 90 5.67 0.01 10.99
C ALA A 90 7.18 0.01 11.28
N GLY A 91 7.85 1.11 10.91
CA GLY A 91 9.30 1.25 11.10
C GLY A 91 10.16 0.28 10.27
N ARG A 92 9.62 -0.34 9.22
CA ARG A 92 10.34 -1.22 8.29
C ARG A 92 10.33 -0.65 6.89
N LEU A 93 11.40 -0.89 6.14
CA LEU A 93 11.48 -0.54 4.72
C LEU A 93 10.95 -1.70 3.87
N ASP A 94 9.81 -1.46 3.22
CA ASP A 94 9.15 -2.40 2.32
C ASP A 94 9.37 -2.01 0.86
N TYR A 95 9.51 -3.01 -0.01
CA TYR A 95 9.83 -2.79 -1.42
C TYR A 95 8.58 -2.52 -2.26
N LEU A 96 8.67 -1.51 -3.13
CA LEU A 96 7.67 -1.24 -4.16
C LEU A 96 8.00 -2.07 -5.40
N ALA A 97 7.08 -2.93 -5.87
CA ALA A 97 7.37 -3.80 -7.03
C ALA A 97 6.46 -3.58 -8.25
N LYS A 98 5.30 -2.94 -8.12
CA LYS A 98 4.42 -2.74 -9.27
C LYS A 98 3.63 -1.43 -9.22
N PHE A 99 3.52 -0.77 -10.36
CA PHE A 99 2.71 0.42 -10.57
C PHE A 99 1.79 0.17 -11.75
N GLN A 100 0.51 0.46 -11.60
CA GLN A 100 -0.47 0.39 -12.69
C GLN A 100 -1.26 1.70 -12.72
N ASN A 101 -1.27 2.38 -13.87
CA ASN A 101 -2.15 3.52 -14.07
C ASN A 101 -3.58 3.01 -14.15
N ILE A 102 -4.47 3.53 -13.30
CA ILE A 102 -5.90 3.33 -13.46
C ILE A 102 -6.45 4.60 -14.08
N SER A 103 -6.72 4.54 -15.37
CA SER A 103 -7.71 5.46 -15.95
C SER A 103 -9.08 5.00 -15.45
N LEU A 104 -9.81 5.86 -14.75
CA LEU A 104 -11.23 5.65 -14.50
C LEU A 104 -11.90 5.54 -15.88
N LYS A 105 -12.14 4.31 -16.35
CA LYS A 105 -13.03 4.08 -17.48
C LYS A 105 -14.42 4.53 -17.03
N THR A 106 -14.84 5.66 -17.59
CA THR A 106 -16.25 6.07 -17.73
C THR A 106 -17.13 4.92 -18.21
#